data_AF-A0A933AZW7-F1
#
_entry.id   AF-A0A933AZW7-F1
#
_cell.length_a   1.000
_cell.length_b   1.000
_cell.length_c   1.000
_cell.angle_alpha   90.00
_cell.angle_beta   90.00
_cell.angle_gamma   90.00
#
_symmetry.space_group_name_H-M   'P 1'
#
loop_
_entity.id
_entity.type
_entity.pdbx_description
1 polymer ?
#
loop_
_entity_poly.entity_id
_entity_poly.type
_entity_poly.pdbx_seq_one_letter_code
_entity_poly.pdbx_strand_id
1 'polypeptide(L)' 'MGRTTLEVDDELLKAAMRLSGAKTRTEAIKLALREFVRHRERELLRRDLGTFDLDLDAAELRRMRRAG' A
#
# COMPACT_ATOMS: atom_id res chain seq x y z
N MET A 1 -10.88 15.67 11.58
CA MET A 1 -11.53 14.48 10.94
C MET A 1 -12.96 14.86 10.58
N GLY A 2 -13.39 14.60 9.34
CA GLY A 2 -14.79 14.78 8.92
C GLY A 2 -15.62 13.52 9.19
N ARG A 3 -16.93 13.68 9.40
CA ARG A 3 -17.88 12.57 9.34
C ARG A 3 -18.51 12.57 7.96
N THR A 4 -18.62 11.40 7.37
CA THR A 4 -19.24 11.20 6.07
C THR A 4 -20.20 10.04 6.17
N THR A 5 -21.41 10.20 5.65
CA THR A 5 -22.35 9.09 5.45
C THR A 5 -22.09 8.52 4.05
N LEU A 6 -21.92 7.20 3.97
CA LEU A 6 -21.74 6.50 2.70
C LEU A 6 -22.51 5.18 2.74
N GLU A 7 -22.96 4.74 1.58
CA GLU A 7 -23.53 3.41 1.39
C GLU A 7 -22.40 2.40 1.18
N VAL A 8 -22.48 1.27 1.87
CA VAL A 8 -21.47 0.20 1.82
C VAL A 8 -22.20 -1.14 1.83
N ASP A 9 -21.76 -2.07 0.98
CA ASP A 9 -22.19 -3.45 1.04
C ASP A 9 -21.88 -4.06 2.43
N ASP A 10 -22.93 -4.47 3.15
CA ASP A 10 -22.83 -4.93 4.52
C ASP A 10 -22.11 -6.28 4.63
N GLU A 11 -22.25 -7.16 3.64
CA GLU A 11 -21.59 -8.46 3.62
C GLU A 11 -20.10 -8.32 3.33
N LEU A 12 -19.72 -7.43 2.41
CA LEU A 12 -18.32 -7.09 2.17
C LEU A 12 -17.67 -6.46 3.40
N LEU A 13 -18.38 -5.55 4.10
CA LEU A 13 -17.88 -4.93 5.32
C LEU A 13 -17.70 -5.94 6.45
N LYS A 14 -18.65 -6.88 6.64
CA LYS A 14 -18.52 -8.00 7.59
C LYS A 14 -17.33 -8.89 7.25
N ALA A 15 -17.14 -9.22 5.97
CA ALA A 15 -16.01 -10.00 5.52
C ALA A 15 -14.69 -9.29 5.81
N ALA A 16 -14.59 -8.00 5.52
CA ALA A 16 -13.43 -7.18 5.84
C ALA A 16 -13.14 -7.16 7.35
N MET A 17 -14.16 -6.94 8.19
CA MET A 17 -14.02 -6.96 9.65
C MET A 17 -13.50 -8.32 10.16
N ARG A 18 -14.06 -9.43 9.66
CA ARG A 18 -13.64 -10.79 10.04
C ARG A 18 -12.21 -11.09 9.62
N LEU A 19 -11.84 -10.79 8.38
CA LEU A 19 -10.50 -11.06 7.85
C LEU A 19 -9.44 -10.17 8.48
N SER A 20 -9.78 -8.93 8.84
CA SER A 20 -8.84 -8.00 9.43
C SER A 20 -8.79 -8.03 10.96
N GLY A 21 -9.71 -8.73 11.61
CA GLY A 21 -9.88 -8.71 13.07
C GLY A 21 -10.37 -7.37 13.62
N ALA A 22 -10.91 -6.48 12.78
CA ALA A 22 -11.37 -5.16 13.22
C ALA A 22 -12.63 -5.28 14.07
N LYS A 23 -12.65 -4.58 15.21
CA LYS A 23 -13.77 -4.63 16.17
C LYS A 23 -14.92 -3.73 15.75
N THR A 24 -14.67 -2.75 14.89
CA THR A 24 -15.68 -1.78 14.44
C THR A 24 -15.66 -1.57 12.93
N ARG A 25 -16.81 -1.19 12.37
CA ARG A 25 -16.96 -0.80 10.95
C ARG A 25 -15.96 0.30 10.55
N THR A 26 -15.84 1.33 11.39
CA THR A 26 -14.92 2.45 11.18
C THR A 26 -13.46 1.99 11.13
N GLU A 27 -13.06 1.06 12.00
CA GLU A 27 -11.71 0.51 12.01
C GLU A 27 -11.42 -0.29 10.73
N ALA A 28 -12.35 -1.16 10.31
CA ALA A 28 -12.22 -1.90 9.05
C ALA A 28 -12.09 -0.97 7.85
N ILE A 29 -12.93 0.07 7.76
CA ILE A 29 -12.86 1.05 6.66
C ILE A 29 -11.53 1.80 6.66
N LYS A 30 -11.06 2.26 7.84
CA LYS A 30 -9.76 2.94 7.94
C LYS A 30 -8.60 2.04 7.52
N LEU A 31 -8.64 0.77 7.90
CA LEU A 31 -7.62 -0.19 7.51
C LEU A 31 -7.65 -0.47 6.01
N ALA A 32 -8.83 -0.70 5.45
CA ALA A 32 -9.01 -0.93 4.01
C ALA A 32 -8.50 0.26 3.18
N LEU A 33 -8.78 1.50 3.60
CA LEU A 33 -8.28 2.70 2.92
C LEU A 33 -6.76 2.80 2.97
N ARG A 34 -6.13 2.51 4.12
CA ARG A 34 -4.66 2.51 4.23
C ARG A 34 -4.02 1.46 3.32
N GLU A 35 -4.56 0.24 3.32
CA GLU A 35 -4.07 -0.83 2.45
C GLU A 35 -4.28 -0.51 0.97
N PHE A 36 -5.40 0.12 0.61
CA PHE A 36 -5.65 0.58 -0.76
C PHE A 36 -4.63 1.61 -1.22
N VAL A 37 -4.36 2.63 -0.42
CA VAL A 37 -3.33 3.65 -0.73
C VAL A 37 -1.97 3.00 -0.90
N ARG A 38 -1.55 2.18 0.06
CA ARG A 38 -0.27 1.46 0.03
C ARG A 38 -0.17 0.51 -1.17
N HIS A 39 -1.28 -0.10 -1.58
CA HIS A 39 -1.31 -0.90 -2.81
C HIS A 39 -1.09 -0.03 -4.04
N ARG A 40 -1.76 1.13 -4.15
CA ARG A 40 -1.57 2.06 -5.27
C ARG A 40 -0.17 2.64 -5.34
N GLU A 41 0.44 3.00 -4.22
CA GLU A 41 1.83 3.47 -4.16
C GLU A 41 2.80 2.41 -4.70
N ARG A 42 2.63 1.14 -4.30
CA ARG A 42 3.46 0.03 -4.83
C ARG A 42 3.28 -0.15 -6.34
N GLU A 43 2.06 -0.01 -6.85
CA GLU A 43 1.79 -0.10 -8.28
C GLU A 43 2.37 1.08 -9.06
N LEU A 44 2.43 2.28 -8.48
CA LEU A 44 3.13 3.43 -9.08
C LEU A 44 4.64 3.19 -9.14
N LEU A 45 5.25 2.75 -8.03
CA LEU A 45 6.67 2.40 -8.00
C LEU A 45 7.02 1.30 -9.02
N ARG A 46 6.12 0.33 -9.23
CA ARG A 46 6.27 -0.70 -10.27
C ARG A 46 6.20 -0.15 -11.69
N ARG A 47 5.43 0.89 -11.94
CA ARG A 47 5.36 1.56 -13.25
C ARG A 47 6.62 2.35 -13.54
N ASP A 48 7.21 2.94 -12.49
CA ASP A 48 8.45 3.70 -12.60
C ASP A 48 9.69 2.78 -12.71
N LEU A 49 9.52 1.47 -12.54
CA LEU A 49 10.60 0.49 -12.68
C LEU A 49 11.09 0.44 -14.13
N GLY A 50 12.33 0.87 -14.36
CA GLY A 50 12.92 0.98 -15.70
C GLY A 50 12.69 2.32 -16.40
N THR A 51 12.05 3.29 -15.74
CA THR A 51 11.96 4.69 -16.23
C THR A 51 13.07 5.58 -15.69
N PHE A 52 13.90 5.07 -14.78
CA PHE A 52 15.07 5.78 -14.27
C PHE A 52 16.33 5.31 -14.99
N ASP A 53 17.21 6.26 -15.31
CA ASP A 53 18.50 5.98 -15.93
C ASP A 53 19.44 5.42 -14.88
N LEU A 54 19.63 4.09 -14.91
CA LEU A 54 20.48 3.38 -13.96
C LEU A 54 21.82 3.02 -14.63
N ASP A 55 22.63 4.05 -14.92
CA ASP A 55 23.98 3.88 -15.45
C ASP A 55 24.97 3.55 -14.32
N LEU A 56 24.97 2.28 -13.90
CA LEU A 56 25.85 1.76 -12.86
C LEU A 56 26.76 0.66 -13.42
N ASP A 57 28.07 0.85 -13.30
CA ASP A 57 29.03 -0.19 -13.60
C ASP A 57 29.15 -1.24 -12.45
N ALA A 58 29.74 -2.38 -12.77
CA ALA A 58 29.90 -3.47 -11.80
C ALA A 58 30.81 -3.10 -10.61
N ALA A 59 31.71 -2.12 -10.75
CA ALA A 59 32.58 -1.67 -9.67
C ALA A 59 31.81 -0.77 -8.68
N GLU A 60 31.02 0.17 -9.19
CA GLU A 60 30.12 1.06 -8.45
C GLU A 60 29.10 0.23 -7.65
N LEU A 61 28.46 -0.75 -8.30
CA LEU A 61 27.50 -1.63 -7.64
C LEU A 61 28.13 -2.43 -6.48
N ARG A 62 29.39 -2.86 -6.65
CA ARG A 62 30.17 -3.55 -5.60
C ARG A 62 30.63 -2.61 -4.48
N ARG A 63 30.85 -1.33 -4.75
CA ARG A 63 31.12 -0.33 -3.70
C ARG A 63 29.87 -0.13 -2.83
N MET A 64 28.72 0.10 -3.46
CA MET A 64 27.45 0.34 -2.75
C MET A 64 27.05 -0.82 -1.83
N ARG A 65 27.17 -2.07 -2.28
CA ARG A 65 26.86 -3.26 -1.44
C ARG A 65 27.79 -3.47 -0.24
N ARG A 66 29.00 -2.90 -0.27
CA ARG A 66 29.95 -3.01 0.86
C ARG A 66 29.78 -1.88 1.87
N ALA A 67 29.06 -0.82 1.51
CA ALA A 67 28.85 0.37 2.32
C ALA A 67 27.52 0.37 3.09
N GLY A 68 26.61 -0.56 2.78
CA GLY A 68 25.36 -0.81 3.52
C GLY A 68 25.46 -2.08 4.34
#